data_AF-A0A7K2XZD2-F1
#
_entry.id   AF-A0A7K2XZD2-F1
#
_cell.length_a   1.000
_cell.length_b   1.000
_cell.length_c   1.000
_cell.angle_alpha   90.00
_cell.angle_beta   90.00
_cell.angle_gamma   90.00
#
_symmetry.space_group_name_H-M   'P 1'
#
loop_
_entity.id
_entity.type
_entity.pdbx_description
1 polymer ?
#
loop_
_entity_poly.entity_id
_entity_poly.type
_entity_poly.pdbx_seq_one_letter_code
_entity_poly.pdbx_strand_id
1 'polypeptide(L)'
;AHIPPPPAPPVPRPAFRPVTIRTARDAVATAALYLRWLGFRDVRQPDGRPIPAATVDLRAPGLVAQVDPTTAPAGLRAVECVWLNGLTASATSVYFALAGYTEDARARADDLGIPLFVMDLTGMPQPVNDPADALVGPDA
;
A
#
# COMPACT_ATOMS: atom_id res chain seq x y z
N ALA A 1 -15.85 37.65 -20.55
CA ALA A 1 -14.91 36.60 -20.11
C ALA A 1 -15.63 35.75 -19.07
N HIS A 2 -15.80 34.44 -19.31
CA HIS A 2 -16.37 33.53 -18.32
C HIS A 2 -15.23 32.99 -17.46
N ILE A 3 -15.15 33.43 -16.20
CA ILE A 3 -14.18 32.87 -15.24
C ILE A 3 -14.76 31.54 -14.75
N PRO A 4 -14.05 30.40 -14.88
CA PRO A 4 -14.53 29.15 -14.33
C PRO A 4 -14.58 29.24 -12.79
N PRO A 5 -15.59 28.64 -12.15
CA PRO A 5 -15.69 28.66 -10.69
C PRO A 5 -14.45 27.99 -10.06
N PRO A 6 -14.03 28.44 -8.86
CA PRO A 6 -12.94 27.82 -8.14
C PRO A 6 -13.24 26.33 -7.88
N PRO A 7 -12.22 25.45 -7.87
CA PRO A 7 -12.40 24.03 -7.57
C PRO A 7 -13.04 23.86 -6.19
N ALA A 8 -14.00 22.95 -6.10
CA ALA A 8 -14.65 22.61 -4.83
C ALA A 8 -13.60 22.06 -3.86
N PRO A 9 -13.70 22.38 -2.55
CA PRO A 9 -12.78 21.83 -1.56
C PRO A 9 -12.88 20.30 -1.53
N PRO A 10 -11.77 19.59 -1.31
CA PRO A 10 -11.77 18.13 -1.23
C PRO A 10 -12.73 17.67 -0.14
N VAL A 11 -13.61 16.73 -0.47
CA VAL A 11 -14.51 16.11 0.50
C VAL A 11 -13.66 15.35 1.52
N PRO A 12 -13.86 15.56 2.83
CA PRO A 12 -13.09 14.84 3.84
C PRO A 12 -13.25 13.33 3.67
N ARG A 13 -12.14 12.59 3.57
CA ARG A 13 -12.19 11.12 3.57
C ARG A 13 -12.87 10.64 4.85
N PRO A 14 -13.85 9.72 4.78
CA PRO A 14 -14.49 9.18 5.98
C PRO A 14 -13.47 8.46 6.86
N ALA A 15 -13.75 8.21 8.13
CA ALA A 15 -12.87 7.36 8.94
C ALA A 15 -12.79 5.94 8.33
N PHE A 16 -11.58 5.37 8.28
CA PHE A 16 -11.39 4.00 7.85
C PHE A 16 -12.07 3.03 8.83
N ARG A 17 -12.67 1.95 8.31
CA ARG A 17 -13.31 0.91 9.11
C ARG A 17 -12.44 -0.35 9.10
N PRO A 18 -11.65 -0.60 10.16
CA PRO A 18 -10.74 -1.73 10.20
C PRO A 18 -11.47 -3.07 10.29
N VAL A 19 -10.83 -4.11 9.78
CA VAL A 19 -11.30 -5.50 9.81
C VAL A 19 -10.23 -6.34 10.47
N THR A 20 -10.59 -7.11 11.51
CA THR A 20 -9.62 -7.93 12.24
C THR A 20 -8.87 -8.90 11.32
N ILE A 21 -7.54 -8.92 11.42
CA ILE A 21 -6.70 -9.81 10.64
C ILE A 21 -6.48 -11.11 11.44
N ARG A 22 -6.96 -12.23 10.91
CA ARG A 22 -6.76 -13.57 11.50
C ARG A 22 -5.97 -14.49 10.58
N THR A 23 -5.93 -14.17 9.30
CA THR A 23 -5.30 -14.97 8.24
C THR A 23 -4.56 -14.08 7.25
N ALA A 24 -3.69 -14.70 6.44
CA ALA A 24 -3.05 -14.03 5.31
C ALA A 24 -4.08 -13.41 4.33
N ARG A 25 -5.23 -14.08 4.15
CA ARG A 25 -6.31 -13.56 3.29
C ARG A 25 -6.93 -12.29 3.87
N ASP A 26 -7.08 -12.21 5.19
CA ASP A 26 -7.61 -11.01 5.86
C ASP A 26 -6.63 -9.83 5.75
N ALA A 27 -5.32 -10.10 5.81
CA ALA A 27 -4.29 -9.09 5.60
C ALA A 27 -4.38 -8.49 4.19
N VAL A 28 -4.52 -9.34 3.17
CA VAL A 28 -4.70 -8.89 1.78
C VAL A 28 -6.01 -8.13 1.60
N ALA A 29 -7.11 -8.61 2.20
CA ALA A 29 -8.39 -7.91 2.16
C ALA A 29 -8.31 -6.53 2.83
N THR A 30 -7.62 -6.43 3.95
CA THR A 30 -7.39 -5.17 4.68
C THR A 30 -6.60 -4.18 3.83
N ALA A 31 -5.48 -4.61 3.23
CA ALA A 31 -4.70 -3.78 2.32
C ALA A 31 -5.55 -3.29 1.12
N ALA A 32 -6.34 -4.17 0.51
CA ALA A 32 -7.21 -3.80 -0.60
C ALA A 32 -8.30 -2.78 -0.19
N LEU A 33 -8.91 -2.95 0.99
CA LEU A 33 -9.87 -1.99 1.54
C LEU A 33 -9.23 -0.64 1.84
N TYR A 34 -8.02 -0.65 2.40
CA TYR A 34 -7.28 0.57 2.73
C TYR A 34 -6.90 1.36 1.48
N LEU A 35 -6.41 0.70 0.43
CA LEU A 35 -6.11 1.34 -0.85
C LEU A 35 -7.37 1.94 -1.51
N ARG A 36 -8.52 1.26 -1.42
CA ARG A 36 -9.81 1.80 -1.89
C ARG A 36 -10.23 3.03 -1.11
N TRP A 37 -10.00 3.02 0.20
CA TRP A 37 -10.26 4.17 1.07
C TRP A 37 -9.33 5.35 0.76
N LEU A 38 -8.07 5.09 0.39
CA LEU A 38 -7.14 6.12 -0.08
C LEU A 38 -7.56 6.75 -1.42
N GLY A 39 -8.37 6.06 -2.22
CA GLY A 39 -8.91 6.56 -3.48
C GLY A 39 -8.59 5.68 -4.71
N PHE A 40 -7.77 4.63 -4.55
CA PHE A 40 -7.46 3.70 -5.63
C PHE A 40 -8.69 2.87 -5.99
N ARG A 41 -9.19 3.05 -7.21
CA ARG A 41 -10.32 2.28 -7.73
C ARG A 41 -9.85 0.96 -8.32
N ASP A 42 -10.75 -0.02 -8.39
CA ASP A 42 -10.49 -1.32 -9.03
C ASP A 42 -9.28 -2.10 -8.50
N VAL A 43 -8.99 -2.00 -7.19
CA VAL A 43 -7.96 -2.82 -6.55
C VAL A 43 -8.34 -4.30 -6.64
N ARG A 44 -7.51 -5.08 -7.35
CA ARG A 44 -7.71 -6.52 -7.63
C ARG A 44 -6.40 -7.27 -7.44
N GLN A 45 -6.49 -8.53 -7.01
CA GLN A 45 -5.38 -9.46 -7.14
C GLN A 45 -5.31 -9.88 -8.62
N PRO A 46 -4.13 -9.89 -9.26
CA PRO A 46 -4.02 -10.33 -10.65
C PRO A 46 -4.38 -11.82 -10.76
N ASP A 47 -5.15 -12.16 -11.78
CA ASP A 47 -5.53 -13.55 -12.10
C ASP A 47 -4.29 -14.29 -12.65
N GLY A 48 -3.50 -14.85 -11.74
CA GLY A 48 -2.29 -15.60 -12.06
C GLY A 48 -2.05 -16.68 -11.01
N ARG A 49 -1.51 -17.83 -11.43
CA ARG A 49 -1.15 -18.91 -10.51
C ARG A 49 -0.22 -18.32 -9.43
N PRO A 50 -0.53 -18.46 -8.13
CA PRO A 50 0.41 -18.08 -7.11
C PRO A 50 1.69 -18.88 -7.35
N ILE A 51 2.76 -18.21 -7.77
CA ILE A 51 4.09 -18.65 -7.38
C ILE A 51 4.02 -18.67 -5.85
N PRO A 52 4.52 -19.70 -5.15
CA PRO A 52 4.56 -19.70 -3.69
C PRO A 52 5.57 -18.65 -3.21
N ALA A 53 5.25 -17.38 -3.45
CA ALA A 53 5.83 -16.23 -2.81
C ALA A 53 5.02 -16.03 -1.53
N ALA A 54 5.72 -15.75 -0.43
CA ALA A 54 5.07 -15.44 0.83
C ALA A 54 4.19 -14.18 0.73
N THR A 55 4.43 -13.34 -0.28
CA THR A 55 3.76 -12.07 -0.53
C THR A 55 2.71 -12.15 -1.64
N VAL A 56 1.68 -11.30 -1.56
CA VAL A 56 0.57 -11.23 -2.52
C VAL A 56 0.54 -9.86 -3.20
N ASP A 57 0.39 -9.86 -4.53
CA ASP A 57 0.26 -8.64 -5.33
C ASP A 57 -1.20 -8.15 -5.42
N LEU A 58 -1.38 -6.85 -5.31
CA LEU A 58 -2.59 -6.10 -5.59
C LEU A 58 -2.30 -5.06 -6.68
N ARG A 59 -3.21 -4.91 -7.63
CA ARG A 59 -3.09 -3.97 -8.76
C ARG A 59 -4.31 -3.07 -8.82
N ALA A 60 -4.07 -1.82 -9.16
CA ALA A 60 -5.08 -0.83 -9.56
C ALA A 60 -4.48 0.07 -10.66
N PRO A 61 -5.28 0.86 -11.39
CA PRO A 61 -4.74 1.81 -12.35
C PRO A 61 -3.71 2.73 -11.69
N GLY A 62 -2.45 2.68 -12.16
CA GLY A 62 -1.34 3.46 -11.61
C GLY A 62 -0.76 2.96 -10.28
N LEU A 63 -1.18 1.79 -9.77
CA LEU A 63 -0.74 1.24 -8.49
C LEU A 63 -0.35 -0.23 -8.58
N VAL A 64 0.77 -0.56 -7.92
CA VAL A 64 1.18 -1.91 -7.55
C VAL A 64 1.38 -1.94 -6.05
N ALA A 65 0.63 -2.78 -5.35
CA ALA A 65 0.82 -2.98 -3.93
C ALA A 65 1.23 -4.43 -3.65
N GLN A 66 2.24 -4.62 -2.81
CA GLN A 66 2.62 -5.94 -2.32
C GLN A 66 2.18 -6.07 -0.87
N VAL A 67 1.73 -7.26 -0.49
CA VAL A 67 1.27 -7.57 0.86
C VAL A 67 2.07 -8.74 1.39
N ASP A 68 2.81 -8.53 2.47
CA ASP A 68 3.53 -9.56 3.22
C ASP A 68 2.76 -9.91 4.51
N PRO A 69 2.01 -11.02 4.53
CA PRO A 69 1.29 -11.49 5.70
C PRO A 69 2.18 -12.27 6.68
N THR A 70 3.49 -12.40 6.43
CA THR A 70 4.37 -13.19 7.28
C THR A 70 4.66 -12.51 8.61
N THR A 71 5.04 -13.31 9.59
CA THR A 71 5.45 -12.83 10.92
C THR A 71 6.94 -12.47 10.99
N ALA A 72 7.64 -12.42 9.85
CA ALA A 72 9.04 -12.02 9.78
C ALA A 72 9.14 -10.59 9.20
N PRO A 73 10.02 -9.73 9.73
CA PRO A 73 10.17 -8.39 9.20
C PRO A 73 10.68 -8.44 7.76
N ALA A 74 10.07 -7.63 6.89
CA ALA A 74 10.45 -7.52 5.49
C ALA A 74 11.83 -6.84 5.38
N GLY A 75 12.73 -7.48 4.63
CA GLY A 75 14.09 -7.00 4.42
C GLY A 75 14.27 -6.17 3.14
N LEU A 76 15.46 -5.61 2.99
CA LEU A 76 15.87 -4.76 1.86
C LEU A 76 15.49 -5.33 0.48
N ARG A 77 15.75 -6.62 0.23
CA ARG A 77 15.47 -7.26 -1.05
C ARG A 77 13.99 -7.30 -1.40
N ALA A 78 13.11 -7.37 -0.40
CA ALA A 78 11.67 -7.32 -0.63
C ALA A 78 11.25 -5.93 -1.14
N VAL A 79 11.80 -4.86 -0.55
CA VAL A 79 11.55 -3.47 -0.99
C VAL A 79 12.05 -3.24 -2.43
N GLU A 80 13.26 -3.70 -2.75
CA GLU A 80 13.79 -3.57 -4.12
C GLU A 80 12.97 -4.36 -5.14
N CYS A 81 12.45 -5.52 -4.76
CA CYS A 81 11.57 -6.33 -5.62
C CYS A 81 10.26 -5.59 -5.93
N VAL A 82 9.60 -5.03 -4.89
CA VAL A 82 8.41 -4.18 -5.02
C VAL A 82 8.67 -3.03 -6.00
N TRP A 83 9.80 -2.34 -5.82
CA TRP A 83 10.19 -1.22 -6.68
C TRP A 83 10.35 -1.60 -8.14
N LEU A 84 11.10 -2.68 -8.42
CA LEU A 84 11.30 -3.17 -9.79
C LEU A 84 9.98 -3.58 -10.45
N ASN A 85 9.07 -4.17 -9.68
CA ASN A 85 7.75 -4.56 -10.14
C ASN A 85 6.89 -3.35 -10.53
N GLY A 86 6.88 -2.29 -9.72
CA GLY A 86 6.16 -1.06 -10.05
C GLY A 86 6.79 -0.28 -11.20
N LEU A 87 8.12 -0.21 -11.27
CA LEU A 87 8.82 0.38 -12.43
C LEU A 87 8.44 -0.32 -13.74
N THR A 88 8.43 -1.66 -13.74
CA THR A 88 8.03 -2.45 -14.91
C THR A 88 6.59 -2.17 -15.32
N ALA A 89 5.72 -1.96 -14.34
CA ALA A 89 4.31 -1.60 -14.56
C ALA A 89 4.07 -0.10 -14.79
N SER A 90 5.11 0.75 -14.76
CA SER A 90 5.00 2.22 -14.78
C SER A 90 3.98 2.75 -13.77
N ALA A 91 4.02 2.23 -12.55
CA ALA A 91 3.03 2.46 -11.51
C ALA A 91 3.69 2.72 -10.15
N THR A 92 2.99 3.46 -9.30
CA THR A 92 3.40 3.69 -7.91
C THR A 92 3.44 2.36 -7.17
N SER A 93 4.54 2.11 -6.44
CA SER A 93 4.72 0.88 -5.66
C SER A 93 4.38 1.14 -4.20
N VAL A 94 3.60 0.27 -3.57
CA VAL A 94 3.26 0.35 -2.14
C VAL A 94 3.53 -1.00 -1.48
N TYR A 95 4.02 -1.00 -0.24
CA TYR A 95 4.27 -2.25 0.49
C TYR A 95 3.53 -2.26 1.83
N PHE A 96 2.78 -3.32 2.08
CA PHE A 96 2.17 -3.65 3.37
C PHE A 96 2.85 -4.86 3.99
N ALA A 97 3.21 -4.79 5.27
CA ALA A 97 3.78 -5.92 6.01
C ALA A 97 3.12 -6.10 7.37
N LEU A 98 2.89 -7.34 7.80
CA LEU A 98 2.33 -7.64 9.12
C LEU A 98 3.38 -7.49 10.23
N ALA A 99 4.59 -8.01 10.02
CA ALA A 99 5.69 -7.93 11.01
C ALA A 99 6.59 -6.69 10.87
N GLY A 100 6.22 -5.76 10.00
CA GLY A 100 6.99 -4.56 9.72
C GLY A 100 8.25 -4.82 8.91
N TYR A 101 9.26 -3.96 9.10
CA TYR A 101 10.40 -3.80 8.20
C TYR A 101 11.70 -3.73 9.00
N THR A 102 12.78 -4.23 8.40
CA THR A 102 14.13 -3.94 8.90
C THR A 102 14.47 -2.45 8.71
N GLU A 103 15.45 -1.95 9.46
CA GLU A 103 15.90 -0.55 9.33
C GLU A 103 16.40 -0.27 7.91
N ASP A 104 17.24 -1.14 7.35
CA ASP A 104 17.71 -1.03 5.96
C ASP A 104 16.56 -0.99 4.94
N ALA A 105 15.48 -1.72 5.18
CA ALA A 105 14.32 -1.74 4.31
C ALA A 105 13.57 -0.41 4.36
N ARG A 106 13.44 0.21 5.54
CA ARG A 106 12.84 1.54 5.70
C ARG A 106 13.67 2.61 5.01
N ALA A 107 14.96 2.68 5.31
CA ALA A 107 15.87 3.65 4.70
C ALA A 107 15.85 3.53 3.16
N ARG A 108 15.85 2.30 2.64
CA ARG A 108 15.77 2.10 1.19
C ARG A 108 14.42 2.51 0.60
N ALA A 109 13.32 2.28 1.31
CA ALA A 109 12.01 2.69 0.83
C ALA A 109 11.89 4.22 0.77
N ASP A 110 12.53 4.94 1.69
CA ASP A 110 12.58 6.40 1.67
C ASP A 110 13.35 6.92 0.46
N ASP A 111 14.54 6.36 0.20
CA ASP A 111 15.33 6.69 -1.00
C ASP A 111 14.57 6.46 -2.31
N LEU A 112 13.75 5.40 -2.34
CA LEU A 112 12.99 4.98 -3.53
C LEU A 112 11.59 5.61 -3.60
N GLY A 113 11.17 6.34 -2.58
CA GLY A 113 9.83 6.93 -2.48
C GLY A 113 8.70 5.90 -2.40
N ILE A 114 8.92 4.77 -1.73
CA ILE A 114 7.95 3.67 -1.60
C ILE A 114 7.19 3.82 -0.28
N PRO A 115 5.87 4.03 -0.32
CA PRO A 115 5.02 3.98 0.86
C PRO A 115 5.07 2.62 1.55
N LEU A 116 5.46 2.62 2.82
CA LEU A 116 5.45 1.46 3.70
C LEU A 116 4.33 1.55 4.72
N PHE A 117 3.59 0.45 4.86
CA PHE A 117 2.52 0.32 5.83
C PHE A 117 2.70 -0.93 6.68
N VAL A 118 2.57 -0.78 8.00
CA VAL A 118 2.51 -1.91 8.92
C VAL A 118 1.05 -2.19 9.26
N MET A 119 0.64 -3.44 9.09
CA MET A 119 -0.69 -3.89 9.50
C MET A 119 -0.60 -4.56 10.86
N ASP A 120 -1.44 -4.14 11.80
CA ASP A 120 -1.62 -4.86 13.05
C ASP A 120 -2.79 -5.85 12.97
N LEU A 121 -2.95 -6.70 13.99
CA LEU A 121 -4.05 -7.65 14.05
C LEU A 121 -5.43 -6.99 14.23
N THR A 122 -5.48 -5.70 14.58
CA THR A 122 -6.73 -4.93 14.62
C THR A 122 -7.21 -4.58 13.21
N GLY A 123 -6.31 -4.64 12.22
CA GLY A 123 -6.60 -4.39 10.82
C GLY A 123 -6.51 -2.94 10.42
N MET A 124 -5.74 -2.14 11.15
CA MET A 124 -5.49 -0.74 10.81
C MET A 124 -4.08 -0.57 10.23
N PRO A 125 -3.91 -0.41 8.90
CA PRO A 125 -2.61 -0.09 8.34
C PRO A 125 -2.09 1.26 8.86
N GLN A 126 -0.87 1.25 9.38
CA GLN A 126 -0.15 2.43 9.88
C GLN A 126 0.94 2.83 8.88
N PRO A 127 1.00 4.09 8.42
CA PRO A 127 2.15 4.58 7.69
C PRO A 127 3.38 4.53 8.59
N VAL A 128 4.52 4.14 8.05
CA VAL A 128 5.77 4.05 8.85
C VAL A 128 6.95 4.80 8.23
N ASN A 129 6.68 5.59 7.18
CA ASN A 129 7.67 6.41 6.52
C ASN A 129 7.04 7.59 5.77
N ASP A 130 7.86 8.59 5.41
CA ASP A 130 7.39 9.86 4.83
C ASP A 130 6.58 9.67 3.52
N PRO A 131 6.99 8.81 2.57
CA PRO A 131 6.15 8.48 1.41
C PRO A 131 4.76 7.95 1.76
N ALA A 132 4.64 7.15 2.84
CA ALA A 132 3.34 6.65 3.29
C ALA A 132 2.49 7.74 3.93
N ASP A 133 3.09 8.62 4.73
CA ASP A 133 2.39 9.77 5.28
C ASP A 133 1.90 10.72 4.18
N ALA A 134 2.73 10.96 3.15
CA ALA A 134 2.33 11.74 1.97
C ALA A 134 1.14 11.10 1.23
N LEU A 135 1.13 9.77 1.08
CA LEU A 135 0.03 9.05 0.44
C LEU A 135 -1.27 9.09 1.27
N VAL A 136 -1.16 9.10 2.60
CA VAL A 136 -2.30 9.25 3.52
C VAL A 136 -2.74 10.71 3.67
N GLY A 137 -1.92 11.66 3.25
CA GLY A 137 -2.21 13.09 3.27
C GLY A 137 -3.38 13.49 2.35
N PRO A 138 -4.00 14.65 2.58
CA PRO A 138 -5.17 15.14 1.83
C PRO A 138 -4.87 15.50 0.36
N ASP A 139 -3.60 15.57 -0.04
CA ASP A 139 -3.13 15.97 -1.37
C ASP A 139 -2.63 14.80 -2.26
N ALA A 140 -2.90 13.55 -1.86
CA ALA A 140 -2.56 12.35 -2.63
C ALA A 140 -3.48 12.09 -3.83
#